data_AF-J9G931-F1
#
_entry.id   AF-J9G931-F1
#
_cell.length_a   1.000
_cell.length_b   1.000
_cell.length_c   1.000
_cell.angle_alpha   90.00
_cell.angle_beta   90.00
_cell.angle_gamma   90.00
#
_symmetry.space_group_name_H-M   'P 1'
#
loop_
_entity.id
_entity.type
_entity.pdbx_description
1 polymer ?
#
loop_
_entity_poly.entity_id
_entity_poly.type
_entity_poly.pdbx_seq_one_letter_code
_entity_poly.pdbx_strand_id
1 'polypeptide(L)'
;MALADADAPCQSVAEMGWWRAFGIGCFQVLSLVPGTSRSGSTIIGGLILGCTRTVAAEFTFYLAIPVMFGASLLRVAKFYLGGMTSTSQELGILAVGCVVAF
;
A
#
# COMPACT_ATOMS: atom_id res chain seq x y z
N MET A 1 14.89 -11.88 17.69
CA MET A 1 13.98 -10.92 17.02
C MET A 1 14.38 -9.47 17.27
N ALA A 2 14.81 -9.09 18.49
CA ALA A 2 15.29 -7.73 18.81
C ALA A 2 16.66 -7.31 18.20
N LEU A 3 17.51 -8.26 17.80
CA LEU A 3 18.90 -7.94 17.40
C LEU A 3 19.02 -7.32 16.00
N ALA A 4 18.10 -7.61 15.07
CA ALA A 4 18.19 -7.12 13.70
C ALA A 4 17.58 -5.72 13.50
N ASP A 5 16.79 -5.25 14.46
CA ASP A 5 16.18 -3.91 14.44
C ASP A 5 16.91 -2.94 15.40
N ALA A 6 17.81 -3.43 16.26
CA ALA A 6 18.49 -2.64 17.28
C ALA A 6 19.34 -1.49 16.71
N ASP A 7 19.95 -1.70 15.55
CA ASP A 7 20.82 -0.72 14.88
C ASP A 7 20.08 0.12 13.83
N ALA A 8 18.77 -0.09 13.64
CA ALA A 8 18.04 0.62 12.60
C ALA A 8 17.90 2.12 12.96
N PRO A 9 18.31 3.05 12.09
CA PRO A 9 18.27 4.48 12.40
C PRO A 9 16.86 5.09 12.48
N CYS A 10 15.82 4.40 12.03
CA CYS A 10 14.44 4.87 12.12
C CYS A 10 13.58 3.88 12.91
N GLN A 11 13.27 4.26 14.16
CA GLN A 11 12.55 3.45 15.15
C GLN A 11 11.09 3.87 15.35
N SER A 12 10.71 5.04 14.84
CA SER A 12 9.34 5.57 14.90
C SER A 12 8.91 6.16 13.56
N VAL A 13 7.63 6.00 13.20
CA VAL A 13 7.04 6.62 11.99
C VAL A 13 7.07 8.15 12.08
N ALA A 14 6.89 8.71 13.28
CA ALA A 14 6.89 10.17 13.48
C ALA A 14 8.26 10.81 13.22
N GLU A 15 9.34 10.04 13.38
CA GLU A 15 10.71 10.48 13.16
C GLU A 15 11.21 10.18 11.73
N MET A 16 10.33 9.62 10.88
CA MET A 16 10.68 9.27 9.52
C MET A 16 10.93 10.53 8.69
N GLY A 17 12.20 10.77 8.38
CA GLY A 17 12.59 11.85 7.47
C GLY A 17 12.00 11.66 6.06
N TRP A 18 11.70 12.78 5.40
CA TRP A 18 11.10 12.84 4.07
C TRP A 18 11.83 12.00 3.01
N TRP A 19 13.15 11.88 3.09
CA TRP A 19 13.93 11.05 2.17
C TRP A 19 13.67 9.56 2.30
N ARG A 20 13.39 9.07 3.51
CA ARG A 20 12.99 7.67 3.70
C ARG A 20 11.58 7.45 3.16
N ALA A 21 10.65 8.34 3.45
CA ALA A 21 9.28 8.26 2.94
C ALA A 21 9.25 8.29 1.39
N PHE A 22 10.00 9.21 0.78
CA PHE A 22 10.14 9.28 -0.68
C PHE A 22 10.79 8.02 -1.26
N GLY A 23 11.87 7.53 -0.64
CA GLY A 23 12.54 6.30 -1.04
C GLY A 23 11.60 5.08 -1.00
N ILE A 24 10.81 4.92 0.07
CA ILE A 24 9.79 3.86 0.16
C ILE A 24 8.76 4.00 -0.97
N GLY A 25 8.37 5.23 -1.30
CA GLY A 25 7.52 5.51 -2.46
C GLY A 25 8.13 5.05 -3.79
N CYS A 26 9.44 5.24 -3.99
CA CYS A 26 10.14 4.70 -5.16
C CYS A 26 10.11 3.17 -5.19
N PHE A 27 10.31 2.50 -4.06
CA PHE A 27 10.17 1.04 -3.96
C PHE A 27 8.74 0.57 -4.27
N GLN A 28 7.72 1.36 -3.93
CA GLN A 28 6.33 1.03 -4.27
C GLN A 28 6.09 0.96 -5.78
N VAL A 29 6.85 1.66 -6.61
CA VAL A 29 6.70 1.57 -8.07
C VAL A 29 6.93 0.14 -8.58
N LEU A 30 7.75 -0.64 -7.88
CA LEU A 30 7.96 -2.06 -8.19
C LEU A 30 6.67 -2.88 -8.06
N SER A 31 5.70 -2.42 -7.26
CA SER A 31 4.39 -3.08 -7.12
C SER A 31 3.46 -2.87 -8.31
N LEU A 32 3.85 -2.08 -9.31
CA LEU A 32 3.08 -1.96 -10.56
C LEU A 32 3.21 -3.21 -11.43
N VAL A 33 4.24 -4.02 -11.21
CA VAL A 33 4.39 -5.32 -11.89
C VAL A 33 3.33 -6.29 -11.34
N PRO A 34 2.46 -6.86 -12.19
CA PRO A 34 1.43 -7.80 -11.75
C PRO A 34 2.04 -9.00 -11.02
N GLY A 35 1.47 -9.33 -9.86
CA GLY A 35 1.98 -10.40 -9.00
C GLY A 35 3.00 -9.94 -7.96
N THR A 36 3.55 -8.72 -8.08
CA THR A 36 4.39 -8.14 -7.03
C THR A 36 3.53 -7.61 -5.89
N SER A 37 3.87 -7.98 -4.66
CA SER A 37 3.18 -7.50 -3.47
C SER A 37 3.56 -6.06 -3.17
N ARG A 38 2.56 -5.16 -3.13
CA ARG A 38 2.78 -3.77 -2.68
C ARG A 38 3.38 -3.73 -1.29
N SER A 39 2.77 -4.40 -0.31
CA SER A 39 3.29 -4.40 1.06
C SER A 39 4.70 -4.98 1.13
N GLY A 40 5.00 -6.04 0.36
CA GLY A 40 6.35 -6.58 0.27
C GLY A 40 7.36 -5.56 -0.25
N SER A 41 7.06 -4.89 -1.36
CA SER A 41 7.95 -3.90 -1.97
C SER A 41 8.26 -2.72 -1.03
N THR A 42 7.25 -2.19 -0.34
CA THR A 42 7.41 -1.03 0.54
C THR A 42 8.03 -1.39 1.89
N ILE A 43 7.72 -2.58 2.45
CA ILE A 43 8.35 -3.06 3.68
C ILE A 43 9.83 -3.33 3.44
N ILE A 44 10.18 -4.07 2.38
CA ILE A 44 11.59 -4.34 2.03
C ILE A 44 12.32 -3.02 1.75
N GLY A 45 11.70 -2.10 1.01
CA GLY A 45 12.25 -0.75 0.80
C GLY A 45 12.51 0.00 2.10
N GLY A 46 11.58 -0.05 3.05
CA GLY A 46 11.74 0.55 4.37
C GLY A 46 12.90 -0.06 5.17
N LEU A 47 13.05 -1.38 5.13
CA LEU A 47 14.16 -2.09 5.77
C LEU A 47 15.51 -1.70 5.17
N ILE A 48 15.61 -1.62 3.84
CA ILE A 48 16.83 -1.19 3.12
C ILE A 48 17.19 0.27 3.49
N LEU A 49 16.19 1.12 3.71
CA LEU A 49 16.37 2.52 4.10
C LEU A 49 16.60 2.73 5.61
N GLY A 50 16.73 1.64 6.37
CA GLY A 50 17.08 1.65 7.79
C GLY A 50 15.90 1.90 8.73
N CYS A 51 14.67 1.58 8.31
CA CYS A 51 13.53 1.51 9.21
C CYS A 51 13.45 0.15 9.89
N THR A 52 12.93 0.10 11.11
CA THR A 52 12.55 -1.19 11.72
C THR A 52 11.40 -1.84 10.96
N ARG A 53 11.24 -3.15 11.14
CA ARG A 53 10.11 -3.90 10.57
C ARG A 53 8.75 -3.31 10.94
N THR A 54 8.59 -2.91 12.20
CA THR A 54 7.34 -2.33 12.71
C THR A 54 7.05 -0.99 12.02
N VAL A 55 8.02 -0.08 11.99
CA VAL A 55 7.88 1.24 11.34
C VAL A 55 7.61 1.09 9.84
N ALA A 56 8.35 0.20 9.16
CA ALA A 56 8.16 -0.04 7.73
C ALA A 56 6.77 -0.60 7.41
N ALA A 57 6.24 -1.48 8.27
CA ALA A 57 4.88 -2.02 8.15
C ALA A 57 3.81 -0.96 8.41
N GLU A 58 3.92 -0.19 9.50
CA GLU A 58 2.99 0.89 9.84
C GLU A 58 2.93 1.94 8.73
N PHE A 59 4.08 2.43 8.27
CA PHE A 59 4.15 3.37 7.16
C PHE A 59 3.56 2.80 5.87
N THR A 60 3.79 1.51 5.59
CA THR A 60 3.19 0.81 4.46
C THR A 60 1.66 0.80 4.53
N PHE A 61 1.07 0.59 5.71
CA PHE A 61 -0.37 0.64 5.88
C PHE A 61 -0.93 2.07 5.73
N TYR A 62 -0.23 3.09 6.24
CA TYR A 62 -0.64 4.48 6.01
C TYR A 62 -0.56 4.86 4.52
N LEU A 63 0.51 4.46 3.84
CA LEU A 63 0.69 4.67 2.41
C LEU A 63 -0.36 3.92 1.58
N ALA A 64 -0.80 2.76 2.04
CA ALA A 64 -1.81 1.94 1.38
C ALA A 64 -3.17 2.65 1.23
N ILE A 65 -3.57 3.49 2.20
CA ILE A 65 -4.87 4.16 2.21
C ILE A 65 -5.07 5.04 0.96
N PRO A 66 -4.25 6.08 0.69
CA PRO A 66 -4.43 6.91 -0.49
C PRO A 66 -4.17 6.16 -1.79
N VAL A 67 -3.22 5.21 -1.79
CA VAL A 67 -2.83 4.46 -2.99
C VAL A 67 -3.94 3.50 -3.43
N MET A 68 -4.49 2.69 -2.53
CA MET A 68 -5.58 1.77 -2.88
C MET A 68 -6.87 2.50 -3.16
N PHE A 69 -7.18 3.54 -2.39
CA PHE A 69 -8.36 4.34 -2.65
C PHE A 69 -8.28 4.98 -4.04
N GLY A 70 -7.16 5.63 -4.37
CA GLY A 70 -6.96 6.23 -5.69
C GLY A 70 -6.99 5.20 -6.83
N ALA A 71 -6.32 4.06 -6.66
CA ALA A 71 -6.31 3.00 -7.68
C ALA A 71 -7.69 2.38 -7.91
N SER A 72 -8.43 2.09 -6.83
CA SER A 72 -9.80 1.56 -6.90
C SER A 72 -10.76 2.56 -7.54
N LEU A 73 -10.69 3.84 -7.12
CA LEU A 73 -11.51 4.91 -7.69
C LEU A 73 -11.24 5.08 -9.19
N LEU A 74 -9.97 5.11 -9.60
CA LEU A 74 -9.58 5.18 -11.02
C LEU A 74 -10.09 3.98 -11.81
N ARG A 75 -10.07 2.76 -11.25
CA ARG A 75 -10.64 1.59 -11.92
C ARG A 75 -12.14 1.69 -12.11
N VAL A 76 -12.88 2.08 -11.07
CA VAL A 76 -14.33 2.27 -11.15
C VAL A 76 -14.69 3.37 -12.14
N ALA A 77 -14.00 4.51 -12.09
CA ALA A 77 -14.20 5.61 -13.02
C ALA A 77 -13.96 5.18 -14.48
N LYS A 78 -12.87 4.46 -14.75
CA LYS A 78 -12.58 3.94 -16.10
C LYS A 78 -13.63 2.94 -16.59
N PHE A 79 -14.19 2.13 -15.71
CA PHE A 79 -15.25 1.19 -16.06
C PHE A 79 -16.50 1.92 -16.56
N TYR A 80 -17.01 2.89 -15.80
CA TYR A 80 -18.20 3.66 -16.19
C TYR A 80 -17.95 4.61 -17.37
N LEU A 81 -16.80 5.30 -17.40
CA LEU A 81 -16.44 6.18 -18.52
C LEU A 81 -16.22 5.41 -19.82
N GLY A 82 -15.83 4.13 -19.75
CA GLY A 82 -15.73 3.23 -20.90
C GLY A 82 -17.08 2.75 -21.45
N GLY A 83 -18.20 3.23 -20.91
CA GLY A 83 -19.55 2.84 -21.32
C GLY A 83 -20.00 1.49 -20.78
N MET A 84 -19.25 0.89 -19.84
CA MET A 84 -19.65 -0.37 -19.21
C MET A 84 -20.70 -0.09 -18.12
N THR A 85 -21.79 -0.86 -18.13
CA THR A 85 -22.87 -0.77 -17.15
C THR A 85 -22.88 -1.99 -16.25
N SER A 86 -22.93 -1.78 -14.93
CA SER A 86 -23.08 -2.88 -13.98
C SER A 86 -24.55 -3.24 -13.78
N THR A 87 -24.84 -4.53 -13.67
CA THR A 87 -26.17 -5.01 -13.27
C THR A 87 -26.39 -4.86 -11.75
N SER A 88 -27.65 -4.88 -11.31
CA SER A 88 -27.99 -4.85 -9.88
C SER A 88 -27.40 -6.03 -9.10
N GLN A 89 -27.27 -7.20 -9.73
CA GLN A 89 -26.66 -8.39 -9.13
C GLN A 89 -25.15 -8.22 -8.93
N GLU A 90 -24.42 -7.68 -9.92
CA GLU A 90 -22.99 -7.40 -9.79
C GLU A 90 -22.70 -6.39 -8.68
N LEU A 91 -23.55 -5.37 -8.56
CA LEU A 91 -23.44 -4.38 -7.48
C LEU A 91 -23.68 -5.01 -6.10
N GLY A 92 -24.64 -5.95 -6.01
CA GLY A 92 -24.87 -6.73 -4.79
C GLY A 92 -23.67 -7.59 -4.41
N ILE A 93 -23.05 -8.28 -5.37
CA ILE A 93 -21.83 -9.09 -5.14
C ILE A 93 -20.67 -8.19 -4.69
N LEU A 94 -20.50 -7.03 -5.34
CA LEU A 94 -19.47 -6.06 -4.96
C LEU A 94 -19.66 -5.57 -3.52
N ALA A 95 -20.89 -5.25 -3.12
CA ALA A 95 -21.20 -4.81 -1.77
C ALA A 95 -20.87 -5.88 -0.72
N VAL A 96 -21.26 -7.15 -0.96
CA VAL A 96 -20.90 -8.27 -0.08
C VAL A 96 -19.38 -8.42 0.02
N GLY A 97 -18.68 -8.35 -1.12
CA GLY A 97 -17.21 -8.40 -1.15
C GLY A 97 -16.56 -7.28 -0.35
N CYS A 98 -17.07 -6.05 -0.44
CA CYS A 98 -16.60 -4.93 0.36
C CYS A 98 -16.80 -5.15 1.88
N VAL A 99 -17.95 -5.69 2.28
CA VAL A 99 -18.23 -5.97 3.71
C VAL A 99 -17.34 -7.09 4.25
N VAL A 100 -17.08 -8.14 3.47
CA VAL A 100 -16.24 -9.27 3.90
C VAL A 100 -14.76 -8.89 3.96
N ALA A 101 -14.30 -8.00 3.07
CA ALA A 101 -12.90 -7.61 2.98
C ALA A 101 -12.48 -6.51 3.97
N PHE A 102 -13.44 -5.80 4.59
CA PHE A 102 -13.20 -4.79 5.62
C PHE A 102 -12.96 -5.46 6.98
#